data_AF-A0AA38C468-F1
#
_entry.id   AF-A0AA38C468-F1
#
_cell.length_a   1.000
_cell.length_b   1.000
_cell.length_c   1.000
_cell.angle_alpha   90.00
_cell.angle_beta   90.00
_cell.angle_gamma   90.00
#
_symmetry.space_group_name_H-M   'P 1'
#
loop_
_entity.id
_entity.type
_entity.pdbx_description
1 polymer ?
#
loop_
_entity_poly.entity_id
_entity_poly.type
_entity_poly.pdbx_seq_one_letter_code
_entity_poly.pdbx_strand_id
1 'polypeptide(L)'
;VHEKQIKNLDDCRLGVSAAKRRQQMLACLPKLFNMIRDIFRSIKRSVITRQELIHKIISNHCDVTDRSEVEEQLQLLQELVPDWISGRTSTSGDFLY
;
A
#
# COMPACT_ATOMS: atom_id res chain seq x y z
N VAL A 1 11.07 24.06 14.81
CA VAL A 1 10.17 24.23 13.65
C VAL A 1 9.85 22.87 13.04
N HIS A 2 8.97 22.09 13.68
CA HIS A 2 8.49 20.80 13.14
C HIS A 2 6.97 20.69 13.35
N GLU A 3 6.24 21.74 12.97
CA GLU A 3 4.77 21.80 13.16
C GLU A 3 4.00 21.76 11.83
N LYS A 4 4.68 21.46 10.71
CA LYS A 4 4.09 21.53 9.37
C LYS A 4 3.66 20.19 8.76
N GLN A 5 3.31 19.20 9.59
CA GLN A 5 2.84 17.90 9.08
C GLN A 5 1.51 17.41 9.69
N ILE A 6 0.89 18.15 10.60
CA ILE A 6 -0.41 17.78 11.19
C ILE A 6 -1.49 18.69 10.60
N LYS A 7 -1.82 18.52 9.32
CA LYS A 7 -3.01 19.17 8.71
C LYS A 7 -3.53 18.55 7.42
N ASN A 8 -2.95 17.44 6.96
CA ASN A 8 -3.38 16.75 5.73
C ASN A 8 -3.84 15.30 5.98
N LEU A 9 -3.96 14.83 7.22
CA LEU A 9 -4.19 13.41 7.53
C LEU A 9 -5.64 13.03 7.88
N ASP A 10 -6.52 14.00 8.14
CA ASP A 10 -7.88 13.71 8.65
C ASP A 10 -8.95 13.53 7.56
N ASP A 11 -8.63 13.74 6.27
CA ASP A 11 -9.61 13.60 5.17
C ASP A 11 -9.75 12.16 4.64
N CYS A 12 -9.03 11.19 5.20
CA CYS A 12 -9.01 9.84 4.63
C CYS A 12 -10.26 8.98 4.91
N ARG A 13 -11.25 9.45 5.70
CA ARG A 13 -12.21 8.49 6.31
C ARG A 13 -13.71 8.74 6.24
N LEU A 14 -14.23 9.73 5.52
CA LEU A 14 -15.68 9.99 5.56
C LEU A 14 -16.35 10.04 4.18
N GLY A 15 -16.85 8.88 3.75
CA GLY A 15 -18.04 8.71 2.90
C GLY A 15 -18.09 9.50 1.60
N VAL A 16 -17.35 9.08 0.56
CA VAL A 16 -17.34 9.81 -0.71
C VAL A 16 -17.63 8.94 -1.95
N SER A 17 -18.36 9.55 -2.89
CA SER A 17 -18.68 9.06 -4.24
C SER A 17 -17.50 8.34 -4.90
N ALA A 18 -17.76 7.27 -5.66
CA ALA A 18 -16.76 6.36 -6.23
C ALA A 18 -15.61 7.05 -6.98
N ALA A 19 -15.89 8.17 -7.66
CA ALA A 19 -14.86 8.98 -8.34
C ALA A 19 -13.86 9.63 -7.37
N LYS A 20 -14.36 10.15 -6.24
CA LYS A 20 -13.51 10.77 -5.20
C LYS A 20 -12.79 9.72 -4.37
N ARG A 21 -13.37 8.52 -4.17
CA ARG A 21 -12.66 7.36 -3.61
C ARG A 21 -11.44 6.99 -4.47
N ARG A 22 -11.60 6.93 -5.79
CA ARG A 22 -10.48 6.64 -6.70
C ARG A 22 -9.40 7.72 -6.64
N GLN A 23 -9.78 9.00 -6.58
CA GLN A 23 -8.83 10.11 -6.42
C GLN A 23 -8.09 10.07 -5.07
N GLN A 24 -8.78 9.74 -3.97
CA GLN A 24 -8.16 9.57 -2.66
C GLN A 24 -7.21 8.36 -2.63
N MET A 25 -7.59 7.25 -3.26
CA MET A 25 -6.68 6.10 -3.43
C MET A 25 -5.43 6.49 -4.20
N LEU A 26 -5.56 7.24 -5.30
CA LEU A 26 -4.42 7.76 -6.06
C LEU A 26 -3.55 8.73 -5.23
N ALA A 27 -4.16 9.57 -4.39
CA ALA A 27 -3.44 10.48 -3.50
C ALA A 27 -2.65 9.73 -2.40
N CYS A 28 -3.11 8.55 -2.00
CA CYS A 28 -2.45 7.69 -1.00
C CYS A 28 -1.39 6.74 -1.60
N LEU A 29 -1.38 6.49 -2.92
CA LEU A 29 -0.39 5.62 -3.57
C LEU A 29 1.08 6.01 -3.32
N PRO A 30 1.50 7.30 -3.34
CA PRO A 30 2.88 7.67 -3.04
C PRO A 30 3.29 7.29 -1.61
N LYS A 31 2.35 7.35 -0.67
CA LYS A 31 2.57 6.94 0.71
C LYS A 31 2.73 5.43 0.79
N LEU A 32 1.85 4.67 0.12
CA LEU A 32 1.94 3.21 0.03
C LEU A 32 3.27 2.75 -0.58
N PHE A 33 3.68 3.38 -1.68
CA PHE A 33 4.95 3.11 -2.34
C PHE A 33 6.14 3.25 -1.39
N ASN A 34 6.21 4.37 -0.66
CA ASN A 34 7.29 4.58 0.31
C ASN A 34 7.25 3.53 1.43
N MET A 35 6.07 3.19 1.95
CA MET A 35 5.92 2.14 2.96
C MET A 35 6.40 0.78 2.49
N ILE A 36 6.00 0.37 1.28
CA ILE A 36 6.49 -0.88 0.67
C ILE A 36 8.02 -0.82 0.56
N ARG A 37 8.59 0.27 0.04
CA ARG A 37 10.04 0.44 -0.04
C ARG A 37 10.75 0.31 1.31
N ASP A 38 10.18 0.87 2.37
CA ASP A 38 10.71 0.79 3.72
C ASP A 38 10.59 -0.63 4.30
N ILE A 39 9.50 -1.34 4.01
CA ILE A 39 9.33 -2.76 4.35
C ILE A 39 10.42 -3.60 3.70
N PHE A 40 10.59 -3.50 2.38
CA PHE A 40 11.61 -4.25 1.63
C PHE A 40 13.04 -3.93 2.12
N ARG A 41 13.31 -2.65 2.44
CA ARG A 41 14.57 -2.23 3.06
C ARG A 41 14.78 -2.84 4.44
N SER A 42 13.75 -2.85 5.28
CA SER A 42 13.80 -3.37 6.65
C SER A 42 14.02 -4.88 6.69
N ILE A 43 13.31 -5.64 5.85
CA ILE A 43 13.44 -7.10 5.77
C ILE A 43 14.70 -7.57 5.02
N LYS A 44 15.37 -6.66 4.28
CA LYS A 44 16.53 -6.94 3.42
C LYS A 44 16.29 -8.09 2.42
N ARG A 45 15.07 -8.21 1.92
CA ARG A 45 14.65 -9.19 0.90
C ARG A 45 14.01 -8.45 -0.25
N SER A 46 14.18 -8.96 -1.46
CA SER A 46 13.58 -8.44 -2.70
C SER A 46 12.29 -9.12 -3.09
N VAL A 47 11.84 -10.12 -2.31
CA VAL A 47 10.62 -10.89 -2.56
C VAL A 47 9.89 -11.10 -1.25
N ILE A 48 8.58 -10.94 -1.25
CA ILE A 48 7.72 -11.10 -0.08
C ILE A 48 6.39 -11.75 -0.49
N THR A 49 5.80 -12.56 0.40
CA THR A 49 4.47 -13.10 0.13
C THR A 49 3.42 -11.99 0.22
N ARG A 50 2.34 -12.11 -0.56
CA ARG A 50 1.21 -11.19 -0.51
C ARG A 50 0.69 -11.00 0.90
N GLN A 51 0.53 -12.10 1.63
CA GLN A 51 0.00 -12.07 2.98
C GLN A 51 0.95 -11.39 3.96
N GLU A 52 2.27 -11.61 3.84
CA GLU A 52 3.26 -10.95 4.69
C GLU A 52 3.36 -9.45 4.40
N LEU A 53 3.30 -9.05 3.12
CA LEU A 53 3.32 -7.64 2.72
C LEU A 53 2.10 -6.90 3.28
N ILE A 54 0.90 -7.45 3.10
CA ILE A 54 -0.35 -6.89 3.63
C ILE A 54 -0.26 -6.75 5.15
N HIS A 55 0.14 -7.82 5.84
CA HIS A 55 0.25 -7.81 7.28
C HIS A 55 1.26 -6.76 7.77
N LYS A 56 2.40 -6.60 7.09
CA LYS A 56 3.38 -5.56 7.40
C LYS A 56 2.86 -4.15 7.11
N ILE A 57 2.08 -3.94 6.07
CA ILE A 57 1.48 -2.63 5.78
C ILE A 57 0.49 -2.24 6.88
N ILE A 58 -0.42 -3.16 7.25
CA ILE A 58 -1.40 -2.95 8.33
C ILE A 58 -0.68 -2.77 9.68
N SER A 59 0.33 -3.58 9.97
CA SER A 59 1.05 -3.50 11.25
C SER A 59 1.93 -2.27 11.39
N ASN A 60 2.46 -1.72 10.29
CA ASN A 60 3.28 -0.51 10.33
C ASN A 60 2.44 0.78 10.37
N HIS A 61 1.11 0.71 10.18
CA HIS A 61 0.28 1.90 10.06
C HIS A 61 -1.14 1.76 10.62
N CYS A 62 -1.55 2.71 11.47
CA CYS A 62 -2.87 2.70 12.13
C CYS A 62 -4.05 3.06 11.19
N ASP A 63 -3.80 3.79 10.11
CA ASP A 63 -4.89 4.29 9.24
C ASP A 63 -5.40 3.29 8.19
N VAL A 64 -4.64 2.25 7.82
CA VAL A 64 -5.09 1.23 6.87
C VAL A 64 -5.53 0.01 7.66
N THR A 65 -6.82 -0.04 7.98
CA THR A 65 -7.39 -1.11 8.82
C THR A 65 -7.87 -2.31 7.99
N ASP A 66 -8.14 -2.13 6.69
CA ASP A 66 -8.81 -3.14 5.88
C ASP A 66 -7.84 -3.83 4.90
N ARG A 67 -7.75 -5.17 5.01
CA ARG A 67 -6.95 -6.00 4.10
C ARG A 67 -7.36 -5.81 2.64
N SER A 68 -8.66 -5.67 2.39
CA SER A 68 -9.21 -5.50 1.05
C SER A 68 -8.69 -4.22 0.40
N GLU A 69 -8.62 -3.13 1.16
CA GLU A 69 -8.11 -1.84 0.69
C GLU A 69 -6.63 -1.91 0.30
N VAL A 70 -5.81 -2.60 1.11
CA VAL A 70 -4.39 -2.83 0.77
C VAL A 70 -4.27 -3.61 -0.55
N GLU A 71 -5.08 -4.65 -0.72
CA GLU A 71 -5.07 -5.46 -1.95
C GLU A 71 -5.45 -4.64 -3.18
N GLU A 72 -6.48 -3.81 -3.09
CA GLU A 72 -6.91 -2.92 -4.19
C GLU A 72 -5.82 -1.89 -4.53
N GLN A 73 -5.18 -1.28 -3.52
CA GLN A 73 -4.11 -0.32 -3.76
C GLN A 73 -2.85 -0.97 -4.36
N LEU A 74 -2.50 -2.19 -3.92
CA LEU A 74 -1.41 -2.97 -4.53
C LEU A 74 -1.70 -3.30 -5.99
N GLN A 75 -2.95 -3.66 -6.32
CA GLN A 75 -3.35 -3.90 -7.70
C GLN A 75 -3.24 -2.64 -8.56
N LEU A 76 -3.72 -1.49 -8.07
CA LEU A 76 -3.56 -0.21 -8.78
C LEU A 76 -2.09 0.14 -9.02
N LEU A 77 -1.22 -0.16 -8.06
CA LEU A 77 0.21 0.11 -8.18
C LEU A 77 0.87 -0.79 -9.23
N GLN A 78 0.45 -2.04 -9.34
CA GLN A 78 0.86 -2.93 -10.44
C GLN A 78 0.37 -2.44 -11.81
N GLU A 79 -0.85 -1.92 -11.90
CA GLU A 79 -1.40 -1.38 -13.15
C GLU A 79 -0.67 -0.10 -13.60
N LEU A 80 -0.32 0.77 -12.65
CA LEU A 80 0.30 2.07 -12.93
C LEU A 80 1.80 1.97 -13.16
N VAL A 81 2.50 1.10 -12.42
CA VAL A 81 3.96 0.96 -12.46
C VAL A 81 4.38 -0.52 -12.38
N PRO A 82 4.10 -1.32 -13.43
CA PRO A 82 4.40 -2.75 -13.47
C PRO A 82 5.91 -3.05 -13.38
N ASP A 83 6.77 -2.13 -13.82
CA ASP A 83 8.23 -2.26 -13.73
C ASP A 83 8.76 -2.19 -12.30
N TRP A 84 7.99 -1.62 -11.37
CA TRP A 84 8.42 -1.43 -9.99
C TRP A 84 7.96 -2.55 -9.04
N ILE A 85 6.74 -3.04 -9.22
CA ILE A 85 6.17 -4.13 -8.42
C ILE A 85 5.51 -5.15 -9.33
N SER A 86 5.99 -6.39 -9.27
CA SER A 86 5.50 -7.49 -10.09
C SER A 86 4.93 -8.58 -9.21
N GLY A 87 3.72 -9.04 -9.51
CA GLY A 87 3.11 -10.16 -8.81
C GLY A 87 3.31 -11.47 -9.56
N ARG A 88 3.74 -12.52 -8.87
CA ARG A 88 3.90 -13.86 -9.47
C ARG A 88 3.47 -14.95 -8.51
N THR A 89 2.77 -15.95 -9.03
CA THR A 89 2.45 -17.16 -8.27
C THR A 89 3.68 -18.08 -8.24
N SER A 90 4.11 -18.42 -7.04
CA SER A 90 5.15 -19.42 -6.80
C SER A 90 4.67 -20.81 -7.20
N THR A 91 5.59 -21.72 -7.49
CA THR A 91 5.29 -23.15 -7.71
C THR A 91 4.58 -23.80 -6.51
N SER A 92 4.76 -23.24 -5.30
CA SER A 92 4.10 -23.66 -4.07
C SER A 92 2.63 -23.19 -3.95
N GLY A 93 2.16 -22.33 -4.87
CA GLY A 93 0.82 -21.75 -4.85
C GLY A 93 0.72 -20.37 -4.17
N ASP A 94 1.77 -19.94 -3.46
CA ASP A 94 1.81 -18.61 -2.83
C ASP A 94 1.98 -17.49 -3.86
N PHE A 95 1.24 -16.39 -3.70
CA PHE A 95 1.45 -15.18 -4.48
C PHE A 95 2.56 -14.32 -3.86
N LEU A 96 3.56 -13.97 -4.67
CA LEU A 96 4.72 -13.19 -4.27
C LEU A 96 4.71 -11.83 -5.00
N TYR A 97 5.16 -10.79 -4.29
CA TYR A 97 5.50 -9.48 -4.85
C TYR A 97 7.02 -9.28 -4.83
#